data_AF-A0A383CPS7-F1
#
_entry.id   AF-A0A383CPS7-F1
#
_cell.length_a   1.000
_cell.length_b   1.000
_cell.length_c   1.000
_cell.angle_alpha   90.00
_cell.angle_beta   90.00
_cell.angle_gamma   90.00
#
_symmetry.space_group_name_H-M   'P 1'
#
loop_
_entity.id
_entity.type
_entity.pdbx_description
1 polymer ?
#
loop_
_entity_poly.entity_id
_entity_poly.type
_entity_poly.pdbx_seq_one_letter_code
_entity_poly.pdbx_strand_id
1 'polypeptide(L)' 'MRKVTRNIVEAFYKGEAKSSGNTCTDGNNLWLHGNKIAEKDELGNLLITNAGFETTTTKERLNGLLELGGFVPFPA' A
#
# COMPACT_ATOMS: atom_id res chain seq x y z
N MET A 1 10.09 6.15 -6.34
CA MET A 1 9.26 5.98 -5.11
C MET A 1 9.53 7.11 -4.11
N ARG A 2 8.51 7.80 -3.57
CA ARG A 2 8.71 8.81 -2.49
C ARG A 2 8.89 8.11 -1.12
N LYS A 3 9.78 8.65 -0.28
CA LYS A 3 10.06 8.17 1.10
C LYS A 3 8.80 7.94 1.94
N VAL A 4 7.78 8.77 1.77
CA VAL A 4 6.51 8.67 2.52
C VAL A 4 5.79 7.34 2.27
N THR A 5 5.79 6.86 1.02
CA THR A 5 5.14 5.60 0.64
C THR A 5 5.87 4.44 1.28
N ARG A 6 7.19 4.43 1.16
CA ARG A 6 8.00 3.40 1.79
C ARG A 6 7.76 3.29 3.30
N ASN A 7 7.73 4.43 3.99
CA ASN A 7 7.51 4.46 5.44
C ASN A 7 6.11 3.96 5.86
N ILE A 8 5.08 4.23 5.04
CA ILE A 8 3.70 3.73 5.24
C ILE A 8 3.61 2.24 4.95
N VAL A 9 4.21 1.78 3.86
CA VAL A 9 4.21 0.38 3.46
C VAL A 9 4.95 -0.47 4.49
N GLU A 10 6.12 0.00 4.96
CA GLU A 10 6.84 -0.66 6.05
C GLU A 10 6.00 -0.74 7.34
N ALA A 11 5.27 0.33 7.70
CA ALA A 11 4.37 0.33 8.85
C ALA A 11 3.19 -0.65 8.65
N PHE A 12 2.60 -0.67 7.46
CA PHE A 12 1.55 -1.62 7.09
C PHE A 12 2.02 -3.08 7.24
N TYR A 13 3.23 -3.40 6.74
CA TYR A 13 3.81 -4.74 6.90
C TYR A 13 4.13 -5.09 8.37
N LYS A 14 4.56 -4.10 9.16
CA LYS A 14 4.78 -4.28 10.61
C LYS A 14 3.51 -4.38 11.42
N GLY A 15 2.35 -4.01 10.85
CA GLY A 15 1.10 -3.91 11.61
C GLY A 15 1.00 -2.64 12.45
N GLU A 16 1.77 -1.59 12.13
CA GLU A 16 1.71 -0.31 12.81
C GLU A 16 0.76 0.65 12.09
N ALA A 17 -0.09 1.33 12.85
CA ALA A 17 -0.93 2.41 12.34
C ALA A 17 -0.06 3.63 12.05
N LYS A 18 -0.10 4.13 10.80
CA LYS A 18 0.69 5.28 10.36
C LYS A 18 -0.02 6.06 9.29
N SER A 19 -0.02 7.38 9.43
CA SER A 19 -0.53 8.30 8.43
C SER A 19 0.60 9.16 7.87
N SER A 20 0.60 9.36 6.56
CA SER A 20 1.57 10.24 5.90
C SER A 20 1.00 10.81 4.61
N GLY A 21 0.76 12.11 4.64
CA GLY A 21 0.11 12.85 3.57
C GLY A 21 -1.30 12.33 3.30
N ASN A 22 -1.57 12.00 2.04
CA ASN A 22 -2.87 11.50 1.59
C ASN A 22 -3.01 9.98 1.75
N THR A 23 -2.15 9.33 2.52
CA THR A 23 -2.13 7.87 2.70
C THR A 23 -2.12 7.54 4.18
N CYS A 24 -2.94 6.57 4.56
CA CYS A 24 -3.12 6.16 5.94
C CYS A 24 -3.09 4.65 6.00
N THR A 25 -2.46 4.08 7.02
CA THR A 25 -2.57 2.66 7.34
C THR A 25 -2.93 2.48 8.80
N ASP A 26 -3.70 1.43 9.08
CA ASP A 26 -4.07 0.97 10.43
C ASP A 26 -3.31 -0.32 10.76
N GLY A 27 -2.26 -0.64 10.00
CA GLY A 27 -1.50 -1.88 10.14
C GLY A 27 -2.17 -3.10 9.52
N ASN A 28 -3.50 -3.12 9.36
CA ASN A 28 -4.21 -4.13 8.58
C ASN A 28 -4.71 -3.61 7.23
N ASN A 29 -5.08 -2.35 7.20
CA ASN A 29 -5.72 -1.72 6.06
C ASN A 29 -4.90 -0.52 5.63
N LEU A 30 -4.92 -0.22 4.34
CA LEU A 30 -4.25 0.91 3.71
C LEU A 30 -5.27 1.72 2.93
N TRP A 31 -5.37 3.00 3.25
CA TRP A 31 -6.22 3.97 2.58
C TRP A 31 -5.38 5.02 1.87
N LEU A 32 -5.84 5.42 0.70
CA LEU A 32 -5.34 6.54 -0.07
C LEU A 32 -6.50 7.50 -0.31
N HIS A 33 -6.37 8.74 0.18
CA HIS A 33 -7.35 9.80 0.00
C HIS A 33 -8.76 9.43 0.52
N GLY A 34 -8.82 8.62 1.59
CA GLY A 34 -10.06 8.09 2.15
C GLY A 34 -10.56 6.78 1.51
N ASN A 35 -9.94 6.30 0.44
CA ASN A 35 -10.32 5.06 -0.23
C ASN A 35 -9.42 3.90 0.19
N LYS A 36 -10.00 2.76 0.55
CA LYS A 36 -9.24 1.56 0.87
C LYS A 36 -8.58 1.03 -0.40
N ILE A 37 -7.25 0.96 -0.43
CA ILE A 37 -6.47 0.48 -1.58
C ILE A 37 -5.72 -0.84 -1.32
N ALA A 38 -5.47 -1.18 -0.06
CA ALA A 38 -4.93 -2.48 0.29
C ALA A 38 -5.43 -2.95 1.66
N GLU A 39 -5.47 -4.26 1.84
CA GLU A 39 -5.89 -4.93 3.07
C GLU A 39 -5.04 -6.19 3.25
N LYS A 40 -4.66 -6.49 4.49
CA LYS A 40 -4.04 -7.76 4.84
C LYS A 40 -5.10 -8.68 5.44
N ASP A 41 -5.13 -9.90 4.94
CA ASP A 41 -5.97 -10.96 5.49
C ASP A 41 -5.27 -11.64 6.68
N GLU A 42 -6.04 -12.33 7.53
CA GLU A 42 -5.48 -13.11 8.67
C GLU A 42 -4.49 -14.18 8.23
N LEU A 43 -4.58 -14.65 6.98
CA LEU A 43 -3.61 -15.57 6.36
C LEU A 43 -2.30 -14.89 5.92
N GLY A 44 -2.16 -13.57 6.07
CA GLY A 44 -1.01 -12.80 5.60
C GLY A 44 -1.03 -12.47 4.10
N ASN A 45 -2.17 -12.73 3.42
CA ASN A 45 -2.35 -12.38 2.02
C ASN A 45 -2.60 -10.87 1.88
N LEU A 46 -1.95 -10.26 0.89
CA LEU A 46 -2.14 -8.85 0.55
C LEU A 46 -3.22 -8.71 -0.53
N LEU A 47 -4.38 -8.19 -0.15
CA LEU A 47 -5.44 -7.83 -1.10
C LEU A 47 -5.24 -6.38 -1.52
N ILE A 48 -5.06 -6.15 -2.82
CA ILE A 48 -4.93 -4.84 -3.42
C ILE A 48 -6.20 -4.52 -4.19
N THR A 49 -6.76 -3.34 -3.99
CA THR A 49 -7.90 -2.84 -4.77
C THR A 49 -7.67 -1.40 -5.19
N ASN A 50 -8.12 -1.03 -6.39
CA ASN A 50 -8.03 0.37 -6.82
C ASN A 50 -9.20 1.19 -6.29
N ALA A 51 -10.25 0.58 -5.73
CA ALA A 51 -11.47 1.24 -5.26
C ALA A 51 -12.04 2.27 -6.27
N GLY A 52 -11.82 2.08 -7.57
CA GLY A 52 -12.22 3.01 -8.64
C GLY A 52 -11.31 4.24 -8.85
N PHE A 53 -10.22 4.40 -8.10
CA PHE A 53 -9.29 5.52 -8.19
C PHE A 53 -8.05 5.19 -9.05
N GLU A 54 -8.24 5.07 -10.37
CA GLU A 54 -7.15 4.87 -11.34
C GLU A 54 -6.41 6.16 -11.72
N THR A 55 -5.99 6.96 -10.74
CA THR A 55 -5.10 8.09 -11.03
C THR A 55 -3.64 7.65 -11.13
N THR A 56 -2.84 8.35 -11.93
CA THR A 56 -1.39 8.13 -12.07
C THR A 56 -0.69 8.06 -10.71
N THR A 57 -1.15 8.88 -9.76
CA THR A 57 -0.65 8.93 -8.39
C THR A 57 -0.96 7.65 -7.59
N THR A 58 -2.13 7.03 -7.80
CA THR A 58 -2.48 5.73 -7.20
C THR A 58 -1.61 4.62 -7.76
N LYS A 59 -1.40 4.59 -9.09
CA LYS A 59 -0.53 3.61 -9.75
C LYS A 59 0.90 3.68 -9.23
N GLU A 60 1.48 4.87 -9.10
CA GLU A 60 2.79 5.03 -8.49
C GLU A 60 2.87 4.56 -7.03
N ARG A 61 1.76 4.64 -6.27
CA ARG A 61 1.74 4.17 -4.87
C ARG A 61 1.60 2.68 -4.76
N LEU A 62 0.74 2.08 -5.57
CA LEU A 62 0.59 0.64 -5.66
C LEU A 62 1.87 -0.03 -6.14
N ASN A 63 2.54 0.54 -7.15
CA ASN A 63 3.80 -0.03 -7.62
C ASN A 63 4.86 -0.03 -6.50
N GLY A 64 4.89 1.01 -5.67
CA GLY A 64 5.76 1.04 -4.50
C GLY A 64 5.36 0.07 -3.39
N LEU A 65 4.08 -0.24 -3.24
CA LEU A 65 3.58 -1.29 -2.35
C LEU A 65 4.05 -2.68 -2.82
N LEU A 66 3.92 -2.98 -4.12
CA LEU A 66 4.36 -4.26 -4.70
C LEU A 66 5.89 -4.44 -4.61
N GLU A 67 6.67 -3.40 -4.96
CA GLU A 67 8.14 -3.46 -4.88
C GLU A 67 8.65 -3.74 -3.46
N LEU A 68 8.05 -3.11 -2.44
CA LEU A 68 8.44 -3.32 -1.04
C LEU A 68 7.91 -4.61 -0.45
N GLY A 69 6.78 -5.09 -0.94
CA GLY A 69 6.19 -6.36 -0.53
C GLY A 69 6.97 -7.59 -0.97
N GLY A 70 8.07 -7.42 -1.70
CA GLY A 70 8.82 -8.54 -2.28
C GLY A 70 8.08 -9.23 -3.42
N PHE A 71 6.96 -8.66 -3.89
CA PHE A 71 6.27 -9.14 -5.08
C PHE A 71 6.97 -8.55 -6.30
N VAL A 72 8.16 -9.09 -6.59
CA VAL A 72 8.84 -8.78 -7.84
C VAL A 72 7.94 -9.24 -8.99
N PRO A 73 7.53 -8.35 -9.92
CA PRO A 73 7.05 -8.83 -11.20
C PRO A 73 8.21 -9.66 -11.78
N PHE A 74 7.93 -10.90 -12.16
CA PHE A 74 8.89 -11.85 -12.70
C PHE A 74 9.91 -11.16 -13.62
N PRO A 75 11.22 -11.49 -13.50
CA PRO A 75 12.23 -10.89 -14.37
C PRO A 75 11.90 -11.20 -15.84
N ALA A 76 11.84 -10.14 -16.64
CA ALA A 76 11.77 -10.19 -18.10
C ALA A 76 13.05 -10.76 -18.71
#